data_AF-A0A535Q659-F1
#
_entry.id   AF-A0A535Q659-F1
#
_cell.length_a   1.000
_cell.length_b   1.000
_cell.length_c   1.000
_cell.angle_alpha   90.00
_cell.angle_beta   90.00
_cell.angle_gamma   90.00
#
_symmetry.space_group_name_H-M   'P 1'
#
loop_
_entity.id
_entity.type
_entity.pdbx_description
1 polymer ?
#
loop_
_entity_poly.entity_id
_entity_poly.type
_entity_poly.pdbx_seq_one_letter_code
_entity_poly.pdbx_strand_id
1 'polypeptide(L)'
;MLEELNEFAYDLLWTWQPRIEALFRTLDPELWKSTRENPVLLLNQLGEDGVQRAWERPEVGHAFEGAKAAYKEYYDRHPRFMDAQAPLAIAYFSLEFGLSECLPIYSGGLGVLAGDHLKATSDLGLPLVAVGLLYKQGFGRQDIDASGRQIEVYFENRGDDLPVRKVEGVEVEAPIGARNVKIAVWRAQVGRVPLFLLDTDLEANPQDLRNITDRLYVPEPDRRLRQEIVLGIGGVRALRALGIDSGVFHLNEGHSFLCAIERIRELRASRQMTLEEARLVARAGIVFTTHTPIAAGSDYFDSGLVWDQLG
;
A
#
# COMPACT_ATOMS: atom_id res chain seq x y z
N MET A 1 -6.66 -25.99 -5.76
CA MET A 1 -6.97 -25.31 -7.03
C MET A 1 -7.50 -23.90 -6.80
N LEU A 2 -8.74 -23.69 -6.34
CA LEU A 2 -9.25 -22.33 -6.09
C LEU A 2 -8.40 -21.57 -5.05
N GLU A 3 -7.88 -22.29 -4.04
CA GLU A 3 -6.93 -21.74 -3.09
C GLU A 3 -5.63 -21.25 -3.75
N GLU A 4 -5.04 -22.04 -4.67
CA GLU A 4 -3.84 -21.65 -5.42
C GLU A 4 -4.12 -20.48 -6.39
N LEU A 5 -5.28 -20.47 -7.05
CA LEU A 5 -5.71 -19.32 -7.87
C LEU A 5 -5.83 -18.05 -7.04
N ASN A 6 -6.40 -18.17 -5.83
CA ASN A 6 -6.47 -17.06 -4.89
C ASN A 6 -5.08 -16.65 -4.39
N GLU A 7 -4.17 -17.58 -4.15
CA GLU A 7 -2.78 -17.26 -3.80
C GLU A 7 -2.14 -16.41 -4.91
N PHE A 8 -2.26 -16.84 -6.17
CA PHE A 8 -1.78 -16.08 -7.31
C PHE A 8 -2.48 -14.73 -7.49
N ALA A 9 -3.77 -14.63 -7.19
CA ALA A 9 -4.55 -13.40 -7.39
C ALA A 9 -4.19 -12.31 -6.36
N TYR A 10 -3.94 -12.71 -5.11
CA TYR A 10 -3.65 -11.82 -3.99
C TYR A 10 -2.16 -11.48 -3.83
N ASP A 11 -1.27 -12.13 -4.58
CA ASP A 11 0.13 -11.72 -4.71
C ASP A 11 0.38 -10.97 -6.02
N LEU A 12 0.63 -9.67 -5.93
CA LEU A 12 0.88 -8.78 -7.06
C LEU A 12 2.10 -9.15 -7.91
N LEU A 13 2.85 -10.21 -7.57
CA LEU A 13 3.82 -10.84 -8.46
C LEU A 13 3.30 -11.04 -9.89
N TRP A 14 1.99 -11.31 -10.07
CA TRP A 14 1.37 -11.42 -11.39
C TRP A 14 1.55 -10.17 -12.25
N THR A 15 1.76 -8.98 -11.68
CA THR A 15 1.95 -7.74 -12.45
C THR A 15 3.34 -7.64 -13.11
N TRP A 16 4.28 -8.53 -12.79
CA TRP A 16 5.59 -8.61 -13.47
C TRP A 16 6.08 -10.04 -13.74
N GLN A 17 5.23 -11.05 -13.53
CA GLN A 17 5.48 -12.44 -13.92
C GLN A 17 4.49 -12.86 -15.03
N PRO A 18 4.92 -12.83 -16.31
CA PRO A 18 4.03 -13.05 -17.45
C PRO A 18 3.29 -14.38 -17.44
N ARG A 19 3.87 -15.45 -16.86
CA ARG A 19 3.21 -16.77 -16.79
C ARG A 19 2.02 -16.78 -15.83
N ILE A 20 2.08 -15.99 -14.74
CA ILE A 20 0.99 -15.89 -13.78
C ILE A 20 -0.12 -14.98 -14.34
N GLU A 21 0.25 -13.87 -14.97
CA GLU A 21 -0.70 -12.99 -15.68
C GLU A 21 -1.46 -13.75 -16.78
N ALA A 22 -0.73 -14.53 -17.58
CA ALA A 22 -1.30 -15.31 -18.69
C ALA A 22 -2.35 -16.31 -18.22
N LEU A 23 -2.23 -16.87 -17.00
CA LEU A 23 -3.25 -17.75 -16.42
C LEU A 23 -4.59 -17.03 -16.30
N PHE A 24 -4.63 -15.84 -15.69
CA PHE A 24 -5.87 -15.10 -15.50
C PHE A 24 -6.50 -14.66 -16.81
N ARG A 25 -5.67 -14.23 -17.78
CA ARG A 25 -6.14 -13.95 -19.14
C ARG A 25 -6.71 -15.18 -19.84
N THR A 26 -6.15 -16.37 -19.59
CA THR A 26 -6.61 -17.63 -20.22
C THR A 26 -7.88 -18.15 -19.54
N LEU A 27 -8.07 -17.89 -18.23
CA LEU A 27 -9.28 -18.25 -17.51
C LEU A 27 -10.53 -17.63 -18.13
N ASP A 28 -10.50 -16.34 -18.46
CA ASP A 28 -11.57 -15.71 -19.23
C ASP A 28 -11.06 -14.40 -19.86
N PRO A 29 -10.74 -14.37 -21.17
CA PRO A 29 -10.17 -13.19 -21.81
C PRO A 29 -11.07 -11.96 -21.79
N GLU A 30 -12.38 -12.16 -21.93
CA GLU A 30 -13.36 -11.06 -21.95
C GLU A 30 -13.56 -10.50 -20.55
N LEU A 31 -13.68 -11.38 -19.56
CA LEU A 31 -13.79 -10.97 -18.16
C LEU A 31 -12.53 -10.29 -17.67
N TRP A 32 -11.35 -10.80 -18.03
CA TRP A 32 -10.04 -10.18 -17.73
C TRP A 32 -9.99 -8.73 -18.21
N LYS A 33 -10.41 -8.48 -19.45
CA LYS A 33 -10.47 -7.13 -20.01
C LYS A 33 -11.51 -6.26 -19.31
N SER A 34 -12.71 -6.80 -19.06
CA SER A 34 -13.81 -6.04 -18.44
C SER A 34 -13.55 -5.67 -16.97
N THR A 35 -12.80 -6.50 -16.26
CA THR A 35 -12.37 -6.30 -14.87
C THR A 35 -11.09 -5.45 -14.77
N ARG A 36 -10.56 -4.96 -15.90
CA ARG A 36 -9.31 -4.19 -15.99
C ARG A 36 -8.14 -4.94 -15.36
N GLU A 37 -7.96 -6.19 -15.77
CA GLU A 37 -6.81 -6.98 -15.38
C GLU A 37 -6.74 -7.22 -13.86
N ASN A 38 -7.91 -7.33 -13.23
CA ASN A 38 -8.04 -7.60 -11.80
C ASN A 38 -8.35 -9.09 -11.58
N PRO A 39 -7.37 -9.89 -11.12
CA PRO A 39 -7.57 -11.32 -10.94
C PRO A 39 -8.55 -11.64 -9.81
N VAL A 40 -8.62 -10.82 -8.76
CA VAL A 40 -9.56 -11.03 -7.65
C VAL A 40 -11.00 -10.83 -8.13
N LEU A 41 -11.27 -9.71 -8.79
CA LEU A 41 -12.60 -9.43 -9.34
C LEU A 41 -12.99 -10.44 -10.42
N LEU A 42 -12.06 -10.89 -11.26
CA LEU A 42 -12.29 -11.95 -12.25
C LEU A 42 -12.75 -13.24 -11.56
N LEU A 43 -12.02 -13.70 -10.52
CA LEU A 43 -12.37 -14.93 -9.80
C LEU A 43 -13.72 -14.80 -9.09
N ASN A 44 -13.98 -13.65 -8.46
CA ASN A 44 -15.27 -13.35 -7.82
C ASN A 44 -16.44 -13.42 -8.82
N GLN A 45 -16.26 -12.90 -10.04
CA GLN A 45 -17.30 -12.91 -11.08
C GLN A 45 -17.47 -14.26 -11.77
N LEU A 46 -16.40 -15.04 -11.94
CA LEU A 46 -16.52 -16.42 -12.43
C LEU A 46 -17.24 -17.33 -11.43
N GLY A 47 -16.93 -17.16 -10.14
CA GLY A 47 -17.32 -18.11 -9.11
C GLY A 47 -16.74 -19.51 -9.35
N GLU A 48 -17.11 -20.45 -8.48
CA GLU A 48 -16.59 -21.83 -8.56
C GLU A 48 -16.98 -22.53 -9.87
N ASP A 49 -18.25 -22.41 -10.28
CA ASP A 49 -18.74 -23.02 -11.51
C ASP A 49 -18.06 -22.45 -12.77
N GLY A 50 -17.77 -21.15 -12.79
CA GLY A 50 -17.07 -20.50 -13.90
C GLY A 50 -15.63 -20.97 -14.02
N VAL A 51 -14.92 -21.07 -12.89
CA VAL A 51 -13.56 -21.62 -12.84
C VAL A 51 -13.56 -23.08 -13.28
N GLN A 52 -14.53 -23.89 -12.83
CA GLN A 52 -14.62 -25.30 -13.21
C GLN A 52 -14.84 -25.47 -14.72
N ARG A 53 -15.75 -24.70 -15.32
CA ARG A 53 -15.96 -24.70 -16.78
C ARG A 53 -14.71 -24.25 -17.53
N ALA A 54 -14.04 -23.20 -17.05
CA ALA A 54 -12.81 -22.71 -17.66
C ALA A 54 -11.76 -23.83 -17.73
N TRP A 55 -11.69 -24.68 -16.71
CA TRP A 55 -10.74 -25.78 -16.58
C TRP A 55 -10.95 -26.95 -17.55
N GLU A 56 -12.15 -27.09 -18.13
CA GLU A 56 -12.42 -28.10 -19.17
C GLU A 56 -11.58 -27.85 -20.43
N ARG A 57 -11.09 -26.61 -20.60
CA ARG A 57 -10.21 -26.21 -21.69
C ARG A 57 -8.75 -26.58 -21.37
N PRO A 58 -8.09 -27.42 -22.19
CA PRO A 58 -6.72 -27.85 -21.95
C PRO A 58 -5.71 -26.70 -21.77
N GLU A 59 -5.89 -25.60 -22.50
CA GLU A 59 -5.03 -24.42 -22.42
C GLU A 59 -5.00 -23.78 -21.02
N VAL A 60 -6.10 -23.84 -20.27
CA VAL A 60 -6.15 -23.32 -18.88
C VAL A 60 -5.29 -24.18 -17.96
N GLY A 61 -5.37 -25.50 -18.09
CA GLY A 61 -4.52 -26.41 -17.33
C GLY A 61 -3.02 -26.19 -17.59
N HIS A 62 -2.64 -26.00 -18.85
CA HIS A 62 -1.26 -25.67 -19.21
C HIS A 62 -0.81 -24.31 -18.65
N ALA A 63 -1.67 -23.29 -18.73
CA ALA A 63 -1.38 -21.96 -18.19
C ALA A 63 -1.22 -22.00 -16.66
N PHE A 64 -2.02 -22.81 -15.96
CA PHE A 64 -1.94 -22.97 -14.52
C PHE A 64 -0.64 -23.66 -14.09
N GLU A 65 -0.25 -24.76 -14.73
CA GLU A 65 1.04 -25.39 -14.44
C GLU A 65 2.21 -24.43 -14.74
N GLY A 66 2.09 -23.61 -15.79
CA GLY A 66 3.04 -22.54 -16.09
C GLY A 66 3.15 -21.49 -14.98
N ALA A 67 2.02 -21.01 -14.48
CA ALA A 67 1.94 -20.06 -13.36
C ALA A 67 2.51 -20.65 -12.07
N LYS A 68 2.14 -21.89 -11.74
CA LYS A 68 2.65 -22.64 -10.58
C LYS A 68 4.16 -22.81 -10.63
N ALA A 69 4.70 -23.22 -11.77
CA ALA A 69 6.14 -23.32 -11.98
C ALA A 69 6.83 -21.96 -11.81
N ALA A 70 6.24 -20.89 -12.36
CA ALA A 70 6.78 -19.53 -12.24
C ALA A 70 6.78 -19.01 -10.81
N TYR A 71 5.69 -19.23 -10.07
CA TYR A 71 5.56 -18.85 -8.68
C TYR A 71 6.57 -19.61 -7.82
N LYS A 72 6.68 -20.93 -8.01
CA LYS A 72 7.68 -21.75 -7.34
C LYS A 72 9.10 -21.29 -7.65
N GLU A 73 9.44 -21.11 -8.93
CA GLU A 73 10.74 -20.57 -9.34
C GLU A 73 11.02 -19.23 -8.66
N TYR A 74 10.03 -18.33 -8.63
CA TYR A 74 10.18 -17.02 -8.02
C TYR A 74 10.56 -17.10 -6.54
N TYR A 75 9.84 -17.91 -5.75
CA TYR A 75 9.99 -17.99 -4.29
C TYR A 75 11.11 -18.94 -3.83
N ASP A 76 11.40 -19.99 -4.59
CA ASP A 76 12.54 -20.88 -4.33
C ASP A 76 13.89 -20.21 -4.63
N ARG A 77 13.92 -19.11 -5.41
CA ARG A 77 15.12 -18.29 -5.53
C ARG A 77 15.59 -17.86 -4.14
N HIS A 78 16.91 -17.94 -3.94
CA HIS A 78 17.59 -17.47 -2.74
C HIS A 78 18.50 -16.27 -3.10
N PRO A 79 17.95 -15.04 -3.17
CA PRO A 79 18.75 -13.84 -3.41
C PRO A 79 19.85 -13.66 -2.36
N ARG A 80 21.02 -13.17 -2.78
CA ARG A 80 22.20 -13.02 -1.92
C ARG A 80 21.96 -12.16 -0.67
N PHE A 81 21.03 -11.20 -0.70
CA PHE A 81 20.75 -10.39 0.48
C PHE A 81 20.03 -11.16 1.59
N MET A 82 19.40 -12.29 1.29
CA MET A 82 18.83 -13.16 2.31
C MET A 82 19.92 -13.80 3.18
N ASP A 83 21.12 -14.02 2.62
CA ASP A 83 22.28 -14.53 3.36
C ASP A 83 22.93 -13.48 4.27
N ALA A 84 22.62 -12.20 4.07
CA ALA A 84 23.28 -11.12 4.79
C ALA A 84 22.99 -11.15 6.31
N GLN A 85 21.95 -11.89 6.73
CA GLN A 85 21.52 -12.05 8.13
C GLN A 85 21.47 -10.72 8.92
N ALA A 86 21.31 -9.61 8.20
CA ALA A 86 21.28 -8.30 8.81
C ALA A 86 19.99 -8.23 9.63
N PRO A 87 20.06 -7.91 10.94
CA PRO A 87 18.89 -7.86 11.82
C PRO A 87 18.01 -6.63 11.53
N LEU A 88 18.04 -6.12 10.31
CA LEU A 88 17.49 -4.84 9.93
C LEU A 88 16.20 -5.06 9.13
N ALA A 89 15.06 -4.67 9.68
CA ALA A 89 13.86 -4.45 8.90
C ALA A 89 13.81 -2.97 8.45
N ILE A 90 13.49 -2.77 7.16
CA ILE A 90 13.31 -1.45 6.54
C ILE A 90 11.81 -1.21 6.43
N ALA A 91 11.32 -0.10 6.97
CA ALA A 91 9.97 0.36 6.71
C ALA A 91 9.99 1.48 5.68
N TYR A 92 9.42 1.23 4.52
CA TYR A 92 9.31 2.20 3.42
C TYR A 92 7.93 2.85 3.42
N PHE A 93 7.87 4.15 3.66
CA PHE A 93 6.63 4.92 3.73
C PHE A 93 6.47 5.72 2.45
N SER A 94 5.33 5.55 1.80
CA SER A 94 4.94 6.35 0.64
C SER A 94 3.45 6.64 0.69
N LEU A 95 3.09 7.82 0.20
CA LEU A 95 1.69 8.17 0.03
C LEU A 95 1.05 7.40 -1.15
N GLU A 96 1.87 7.00 -2.13
CA GLU A 96 1.41 6.32 -3.33
C GLU A 96 2.29 5.14 -3.76
N PHE A 97 1.66 4.16 -4.42
CA PHE A 97 2.29 2.95 -4.97
C PHE A 97 1.66 2.55 -6.32
N GLY A 98 2.43 2.71 -7.40
CA GLY A 98 2.04 2.33 -8.76
C GLY A 98 2.34 0.86 -9.03
N LEU A 99 1.44 -0.02 -8.60
CA LEU A 99 1.61 -1.48 -8.71
C LEU A 99 0.77 -2.08 -9.84
N SER A 100 -0.52 -1.74 -9.89
CA SER A 100 -1.47 -2.17 -10.90
C SER A 100 -2.64 -1.19 -10.97
N GLU A 101 -3.30 -1.08 -12.12
CA GLU A 101 -4.50 -0.24 -12.28
C GLU A 101 -5.67 -0.70 -11.40
N CYS A 102 -5.74 -2.00 -11.08
CA CYS A 102 -6.79 -2.54 -10.21
C CYS A 102 -6.62 -2.16 -8.73
N LEU A 103 -5.47 -1.61 -8.34
CA LEU A 103 -5.21 -1.07 -7.01
C LEU A 103 -4.83 0.41 -7.16
N PRO A 104 -5.81 1.33 -7.29
CA PRO A 104 -5.57 2.71 -7.71
C PRO A 104 -5.09 3.59 -6.55
N ILE A 105 -3.91 3.27 -6.02
CA ILE A 105 -3.26 3.97 -4.90
C ILE A 105 -2.07 4.83 -5.36
N TYR A 106 -2.11 5.36 -6.58
CA TYR A 106 -1.10 6.26 -7.13
C TYR A 106 -1.69 7.23 -8.16
N SER A 107 -0.99 8.35 -8.40
CA SER A 107 -1.36 9.31 -9.44
C SER A 107 -0.27 9.56 -10.48
N GLY A 108 0.99 9.26 -10.19
CA GLY A 108 2.09 9.63 -11.09
C GLY A 108 3.42 8.93 -10.82
N GLY A 109 4.50 9.60 -11.23
CA GLY A 109 5.85 9.03 -11.26
C GLY A 109 6.42 8.65 -9.90
N LEU A 110 6.07 9.38 -8.82
CA LEU A 110 6.49 9.07 -7.46
C LEU A 110 5.94 7.69 -7.02
N GLY A 111 4.69 7.41 -7.36
CA GLY A 111 4.02 6.14 -7.09
C GLY A 111 4.58 5.02 -7.96
N VAL A 112 4.80 5.25 -9.26
CA VAL A 112 5.46 4.26 -10.14
C VAL A 112 6.83 3.88 -9.60
N LEU A 113 7.63 4.87 -9.19
CA LEU A 113 8.93 4.62 -8.56
C LEU A 113 8.79 3.79 -7.27
N ALA A 114 7.84 4.14 -6.39
CA ALA A 114 7.58 3.38 -5.17
C ALA A 114 7.19 1.92 -5.47
N GLY A 115 6.33 1.70 -6.47
CA GLY A 115 5.94 0.36 -6.93
C GLY A 115 7.13 -0.45 -7.46
N ASP A 116 7.94 0.13 -8.35
CA ASP A 116 9.13 -0.51 -8.89
C ASP A 116 10.20 -0.74 -7.81
N HIS A 117 10.28 0.13 -6.81
CA HIS A 117 11.14 -0.05 -5.65
C HIS A 117 10.73 -1.31 -4.85
N LEU A 118 9.43 -1.55 -4.66
CA LEU A 118 8.95 -2.78 -4.01
C LEU A 118 9.25 -4.03 -4.85
N LYS A 119 9.05 -3.97 -6.17
CA LYS A 119 9.35 -5.08 -7.10
C LYS A 119 10.85 -5.44 -7.07
N ALA A 120 11.71 -4.44 -7.19
CA ALA A 120 13.16 -4.62 -7.13
C ALA A 120 13.62 -5.16 -5.77
N THR A 121 13.06 -4.64 -4.68
CA THR A 121 13.30 -5.13 -3.31
C THR A 121 12.90 -6.59 -3.16
N SER A 122 11.75 -6.98 -3.73
CA SER A 122 11.27 -8.35 -3.74
C SER A 122 12.20 -9.29 -4.51
N ASP A 123 12.71 -8.85 -5.66
CA ASP A 123 13.67 -9.64 -6.46
C ASP A 123 15.03 -9.77 -5.78
N LEU A 124 15.47 -8.73 -5.07
CA LEU A 124 16.72 -8.72 -4.32
C LEU A 124 16.61 -9.46 -2.98
N GLY A 125 15.41 -9.75 -2.48
CA GLY A 125 15.19 -10.39 -1.19
C GLY A 125 15.59 -9.50 -0.01
N LEU A 126 15.39 -8.17 -0.12
CA LEU A 126 15.67 -7.24 0.97
C LEU A 126 14.58 -7.33 2.06
N PRO A 127 14.93 -7.18 3.35
CA PRO A 127 14.00 -7.24 4.48
C PRO A 127 13.21 -5.93 4.63
N LEU A 128 12.39 -5.61 3.63
CA LEU A 128 11.59 -4.38 3.60
C LEU A 128 10.10 -4.70 3.72
N VAL A 129 9.42 -3.87 4.49
CA VAL A 129 7.96 -3.76 4.52
C VAL A 129 7.57 -2.37 4.07
N ALA A 130 6.44 -2.22 3.39
CA ALA A 130 5.97 -0.94 2.92
C ALA A 130 4.71 -0.50 3.68
N VAL A 131 4.51 0.81 3.80
CA VAL A 131 3.35 1.42 4.45
C VAL A 131 2.79 2.52 3.57
N GLY A 132 1.48 2.49 3.35
CA GLY A 132 0.72 3.49 2.60
C GLY A 132 -0.71 3.63 3.11
N LEU A 133 -1.55 4.31 2.34
CA LEU A 133 -2.98 4.47 2.62
C LEU A 133 -3.83 3.67 1.63
N LEU A 134 -4.93 3.09 2.09
CA LEU A 134 -5.94 2.48 1.22
C LEU A 134 -7.00 3.53 0.86
N TYR A 135 -6.97 4.00 -0.38
CA TYR A 135 -7.92 5.04 -0.82
C TYR A 135 -9.23 4.44 -1.31
N LYS A 136 -10.36 4.90 -0.76
CA LYS A 136 -11.70 4.48 -1.16
C LYS A 136 -11.97 4.74 -2.65
N GLN A 137 -11.53 5.87 -3.18
CA GLN A 137 -11.80 6.29 -4.56
C GLN A 137 -10.52 6.39 -5.41
N GLY A 138 -9.35 6.18 -4.80
CA GLY A 138 -8.06 6.28 -5.48
C GLY A 138 -7.76 7.68 -6.04
N PHE A 139 -7.11 7.71 -7.20
CA PHE A 139 -6.93 8.92 -8.01
C PHE A 139 -8.02 9.03 -9.08
N GLY A 140 -8.39 10.25 -9.44
CA GLY A 140 -9.44 10.51 -10.42
C GLY A 140 -9.12 9.90 -11.79
N ARG A 141 -10.08 9.20 -12.38
CA ARG A 141 -9.96 8.71 -13.75
C ARG A 141 -10.33 9.82 -14.73
N GLN A 142 -9.44 10.08 -15.67
CA GLN A 142 -9.74 10.97 -16.79
C GLN A 142 -10.78 10.33 -17.71
N ASP A 143 -11.82 11.09 -18.01
CA ASP A 143 -12.76 10.80 -19.10
C ASP A 143 -12.93 12.06 -19.96
N ILE A 144 -13.32 11.86 -21.23
CA ILE A 144 -13.53 12.95 -22.19
C ILE A 144 -15.01 12.98 -22.55
N ASP A 145 -15.68 14.06 -22.17
CA ASP A 145 -17.10 14.22 -22.45
C ASP A 145 -17.37 14.45 -23.95
N ALA A 146 -18.65 14.41 -24.35
CA ALA A 146 -19.06 14.60 -25.74
C ALA A 146 -18.68 15.98 -26.34
N SER A 147 -18.27 16.95 -25.51
CA SER A 147 -17.79 18.27 -25.94
C SER A 147 -16.26 18.36 -26.02
N GLY A 148 -15.55 17.25 -25.78
CA GLY A 148 -14.09 17.21 -25.76
C GLY A 148 -13.46 17.78 -24.49
N ARG A 149 -14.23 17.95 -23.41
CA ARG A 149 -13.70 18.41 -22.12
C ARG A 149 -13.29 17.24 -21.27
N GLN A 150 -12.16 17.40 -20.58
CA GLN A 150 -11.76 16.49 -19.53
C GLN A 150 -12.70 16.61 -18.33
N ILE A 151 -13.17 15.47 -17.86
CA ILE A 151 -13.86 15.30 -16.57
C ILE A 151 -13.12 14.25 -15.74
N GLU A 152 -13.22 14.36 -14.42
CA GLU A 152 -12.69 13.36 -13.50
C GLU A 152 -13.82 12.49 -12.99
N VAL A 153 -13.65 11.18 -13.14
CA VAL A 153 -14.58 10.17 -12.69
C VAL A 153 -13.94 9.39 -11.56
N TYR A 154 -14.63 9.30 -10.43
CA TYR A 154 -14.19 8.58 -9.24
C TYR A 154 -15.05 7.34 -9.07
N PHE A 155 -14.41 6.17 -8.96
CA PHE A 155 -15.08 4.92 -8.68
C PHE A 155 -14.76 4.51 -7.25
N GLU A 156 -15.74 4.00 -6.52
CA GLU A 156 -15.47 3.44 -5.20
C GLU A 156 -14.86 2.05 -5.34
N ASN A 157 -13.66 1.90 -4.78
CA ASN A 157 -13.01 0.63 -4.57
C ASN A 157 -13.71 -0.10 -3.42
N ARG A 158 -14.07 -1.35 -3.67
CA ARG A 158 -14.57 -2.27 -2.64
C ARG A 158 -13.40 -3.15 -2.24
N GLY A 159 -13.05 -3.18 -0.95
CA GLY A 159 -11.90 -3.94 -0.46
C GLY A 159 -11.89 -5.40 -0.90
N ASP A 160 -13.07 -6.03 -0.95
CA ASP A 160 -13.25 -7.43 -1.36
C ASP A 160 -12.97 -7.69 -2.85
N ASP A 161 -12.98 -6.65 -3.68
CA ASP A 161 -12.69 -6.71 -5.12
C ASP A 161 -11.22 -6.38 -5.42
N LEU A 162 -10.43 -5.94 -4.44
CA LEU A 162 -9.04 -5.55 -4.60
C LEU A 162 -8.09 -6.71 -4.21
N PRO A 163 -6.85 -6.73 -4.73
CA PRO A 163 -5.80 -7.66 -4.30
C PRO A 163 -5.20 -7.28 -2.93
N VAL A 164 -6.05 -7.03 -1.94
CA VAL A 164 -5.68 -6.76 -0.54
C VAL A 164 -6.48 -7.64 0.41
N ARG A 165 -5.90 -7.94 1.56
CA ARG A 165 -6.60 -8.67 2.64
C ARG A 165 -6.54 -7.86 3.92
N LYS A 166 -7.67 -7.76 4.60
CA LYS A 166 -7.71 -7.15 5.94
C LYS A 166 -6.85 -7.99 6.89
N VAL A 167 -6.07 -7.32 7.73
CA VAL A 167 -5.31 -7.98 8.79
C VAL A 167 -6.20 -8.08 10.02
N GLU A 168 -6.76 -9.27 10.23
CA GLU A 168 -7.69 -9.51 11.33
C GLU A 168 -7.06 -9.27 12.71
N GLY A 169 -7.82 -8.65 13.61
CA GLY A 169 -7.39 -8.35 14.97
C GLY A 169 -6.40 -7.18 15.10
N VAL A 170 -6.05 -6.50 14.01
CA VAL A 170 -5.14 -5.34 14.02
C VAL A 170 -5.90 -4.07 13.67
N GLU A 171 -6.14 -3.26 14.71
CA GLU A 171 -6.67 -1.90 14.61
C GLU A 171 -5.78 -0.99 15.46
N VAL A 172 -5.42 0.19 14.94
CA VAL A 172 -4.61 1.18 15.66
C VAL A 172 -5.31 2.53 15.68
N GLU A 173 -4.81 3.44 16.51
CA GLU A 173 -5.35 4.80 16.62
C GLU A 173 -4.27 5.84 16.37
N ALA A 174 -4.65 6.98 15.79
CA ALA A 174 -3.81 8.17 15.66
C ALA A 174 -4.57 9.43 16.13
N PRO A 175 -3.88 10.44 16.70
CA PRO A 175 -4.53 11.64 17.21
C PRO A 175 -4.97 12.56 16.07
N ILE A 176 -6.20 13.07 16.13
CA ILE A 176 -6.75 14.08 15.22
C ILE A 176 -7.47 15.14 16.07
N GLY A 177 -6.72 16.18 16.44
CA GLY A 177 -7.10 17.17 17.43
C GLY A 177 -7.38 16.54 18.79
N ALA A 178 -8.55 16.81 19.35
CA ALA A 178 -8.97 16.23 20.64
C ALA A 178 -9.52 14.79 20.53
N ARG A 179 -9.54 14.19 19.33
CA ARG A 179 -10.09 12.85 19.06
C ARG A 179 -8.98 11.89 18.62
N ASN A 180 -9.28 10.61 18.61
CA ASN A 180 -8.49 9.60 17.89
C ASN A 180 -9.27 9.09 16.69
N VAL A 181 -8.59 8.91 15.56
CA VAL A 181 -9.10 8.14 14.43
C VAL A 181 -8.70 6.69 14.58
N LYS A 182 -9.66 5.78 14.40
CA LYS A 182 -9.41 4.33 14.31
C LYS A 182 -8.96 3.96 12.90
N ILE A 183 -8.00 3.08 12.80
CA ILE A 183 -7.34 2.74 11.54
C ILE A 183 -7.27 1.22 11.43
N ALA A 184 -7.93 0.66 10.42
CA ALA A 184 -7.77 -0.74 10.06
C ALA A 184 -6.52 -0.91 9.18
N VAL A 185 -5.93 -2.10 9.23
CA VAL A 185 -4.75 -2.44 8.44
C VAL A 185 -5.14 -3.49 7.39
N TRP A 186 -4.78 -3.20 6.14
CA TRP A 186 -4.90 -4.11 5.01
C TRP A 186 -3.50 -4.48 4.52
N ARG A 187 -3.35 -5.64 3.89
CA ARG A 187 -2.11 -6.12 3.27
C ARG A 187 -2.32 -6.38 1.79
N ALA A 188 -1.56 -5.68 0.95
CA ALA A 188 -1.23 -6.12 -0.40
C ALA A 188 0.07 -6.91 -0.34
N GLN A 189 0.16 -8.05 -1.02
CA GLN A 189 1.42 -8.75 -1.18
C GLN A 189 2.07 -8.35 -2.51
N VAL A 190 3.34 -7.92 -2.46
CA VAL A 190 4.14 -7.55 -3.64
C VAL A 190 5.34 -8.49 -3.71
N GLY A 191 5.12 -9.71 -4.23
CA GLY A 191 6.14 -10.76 -4.24
C GLY A 191 6.56 -11.11 -2.81
N ARG A 192 7.78 -10.80 -2.40
CA ARG A 192 8.27 -11.00 -1.01
C ARG A 192 7.95 -9.84 -0.07
N VAL A 193 7.56 -8.68 -0.59
CA VAL A 193 7.38 -7.45 0.20
C VAL A 193 5.91 -7.31 0.61
N PRO A 194 5.58 -7.31 1.93
CA PRO A 194 4.26 -6.94 2.38
C PRO A 194 4.10 -5.42 2.34
N LEU A 195 3.04 -4.94 1.69
CA LEU A 195 2.60 -3.55 1.71
C LEU A 195 1.37 -3.43 2.62
N PHE A 196 1.52 -2.72 3.73
CA PHE A 196 0.44 -2.43 4.65
C PHE A 196 -0.24 -1.12 4.28
N LEU A 197 -1.55 -1.18 4.07
CA LEU A 197 -2.39 -0.04 3.67
C LEU A 197 -3.34 0.30 4.80
N LEU A 198 -3.31 1.55 5.23
CA LEU A 198 -4.09 2.06 6.35
C LEU A 198 -5.43 2.59 5.86
N ASP A 199 -6.51 2.21 6.54
CA ASP A 199 -7.88 2.55 6.17
C ASP A 199 -8.63 3.16 7.35
N THR A 200 -9.22 4.33 7.11
CA THR A 200 -10.04 5.07 8.09
C THR A 200 -11.54 4.94 7.84
N ASP A 201 -11.98 4.31 6.74
CA ASP A 201 -13.38 4.17 6.34
C ASP A 201 -14.13 3.11 7.19
N LEU A 202 -14.10 3.29 8.51
CA LEU A 202 -14.72 2.42 9.50
C LEU A 202 -16.02 3.04 10.01
N GLU A 203 -17.06 2.22 10.20
CA GLU A 203 -18.33 2.67 10.78
C GLU A 203 -18.18 3.28 12.18
N ALA A 204 -17.15 2.83 12.93
CA ALA A 204 -16.81 3.36 14.25
C ALA A 204 -16.25 4.80 14.21
N ASN A 205 -15.77 5.26 13.06
CA ASN A 205 -15.29 6.61 12.87
C ASN A 205 -16.44 7.53 12.40
N PRO A 206 -16.50 8.78 12.89
CA PRO A 206 -17.38 9.79 12.29
C PRO A 206 -16.96 10.08 10.84
N GLN A 207 -17.91 10.57 10.03
CA GLN A 207 -17.74 10.73 8.59
C GLN A 207 -16.51 11.56 8.20
N ASP A 208 -16.18 12.60 8.98
CA ASP A 208 -15.04 13.46 8.69
C ASP A 208 -13.69 12.75 8.87
N LEU A 209 -13.61 11.76 9.76
CA LEU A 209 -12.43 10.92 9.94
C LEU A 209 -12.38 9.77 8.93
N ARG A 210 -13.54 9.23 8.52
CA ARG A 210 -13.62 8.25 7.42
C ARG A 210 -13.10 8.82 6.10
N ASN A 211 -13.34 10.11 5.87
CA ASN A 211 -12.93 10.83 4.67
C ASN A 211 -11.43 11.15 4.62
N ILE A 212 -10.62 10.72 5.60
CA ILE A 212 -9.16 10.89 5.55
C ILE A 212 -8.58 10.03 4.42
N THR A 213 -9.09 8.80 4.26
CA THR A 213 -8.63 7.86 3.23
C THR A 213 -9.61 7.76 2.04
N ASP A 214 -10.34 8.82 1.71
CA ASP A 214 -11.26 8.80 0.55
C ASP A 214 -10.51 8.85 -0.79
N ARG A 215 -9.58 9.79 -0.96
CA ARG A 215 -8.95 10.14 -2.23
C ARG A 215 -7.47 10.42 -2.05
N LEU A 216 -6.70 10.06 -3.08
CA LEU A 216 -5.29 10.41 -3.18
C LEU A 216 -5.16 11.87 -3.64
N TYR A 217 -4.38 12.66 -2.90
CA TYR A 217 -4.20 14.10 -3.06
C TYR A 217 -5.49 14.91 -2.96
N VAL A 218 -5.67 15.55 -1.80
CA VAL A 218 -6.78 16.47 -1.54
C VAL A 218 -6.24 17.90 -1.42
N PRO A 219 -6.93 18.90 -1.98
CA PRO A 219 -6.44 20.28 -1.98
C PRO A 219 -6.54 20.95 -0.61
N GLU A 220 -7.36 20.42 0.31
CA GLU A 220 -7.56 21.03 1.63
C GLU A 220 -6.41 20.71 2.59
N PRO A 221 -5.67 21.72 3.10
CA PRO A 221 -4.49 21.49 3.96
C PRO A 221 -4.80 20.72 5.25
N ASP A 222 -5.97 20.94 5.86
CA ASP A 222 -6.41 20.19 7.05
C ASP A 222 -6.54 18.69 6.75
N ARG A 223 -7.20 18.35 5.64
CA ARG A 223 -7.36 16.95 5.24
C ARG A 223 -6.03 16.33 4.85
N ARG A 224 -5.18 17.10 4.18
CA ARG A 224 -3.83 16.70 3.81
C ARG A 224 -2.99 16.36 5.04
N LEU A 225 -2.95 17.23 6.05
CA LEU A 225 -2.24 16.96 7.30
C LEU A 225 -2.78 15.73 8.02
N ARG A 226 -4.10 15.52 8.03
CA ARG A 226 -4.71 14.32 8.62
C ARG A 226 -4.29 13.03 7.89
N GLN A 227 -4.12 13.06 6.56
CA GLN A 227 -3.54 11.95 5.81
C GLN A 227 -2.11 11.66 6.25
N GLU A 228 -1.28 12.70 6.42
CA GLU A 228 0.11 12.55 6.90
C GLU A 228 0.18 12.03 8.33
N ILE A 229 -0.77 12.40 9.19
CA ILE A 229 -0.90 11.86 10.55
C ILE A 229 -1.19 10.36 10.50
N VAL A 230 -2.19 9.95 9.71
CA VAL A 230 -2.55 8.52 9.56
C VAL A 230 -1.37 7.75 8.97
N LEU A 231 -0.75 8.26 7.90
CA LEU A 231 0.39 7.61 7.27
C LEU A 231 1.60 7.51 8.21
N GLY A 232 2.01 8.61 8.83
CA GLY A 232 3.21 8.69 9.66
C GLY A 232 3.02 8.05 11.04
N ILE A 233 2.09 8.58 11.85
CA ILE A 233 1.86 8.10 13.23
C ILE A 233 1.12 6.76 13.19
N GLY A 234 0.02 6.69 12.44
CA GLY A 234 -0.76 5.46 12.31
C GLY A 234 0.06 4.31 11.71
N GLY A 235 0.90 4.60 10.72
CA GLY A 235 1.75 3.60 10.10
C GLY A 235 2.83 3.03 11.03
N VAL A 236 3.51 3.87 11.82
CA VAL A 236 4.45 3.36 12.85
C VAL A 236 3.72 2.48 13.87
N ARG A 237 2.55 2.91 14.34
CA ARG A 237 1.75 2.14 15.30
C ARG A 237 1.25 0.82 14.71
N ALA A 238 0.86 0.80 13.44
CA ALA A 238 0.46 -0.41 12.72
C ALA A 238 1.62 -1.41 12.67
N LEU A 239 2.84 -0.97 12.32
CA LEU A 239 4.03 -1.82 12.33
C LEU A 239 4.27 -2.44 13.72
N ARG A 240 4.11 -1.66 14.81
CA ARG A 240 4.22 -2.20 16.18
C ARG A 240 3.15 -3.22 16.52
N ALA A 241 1.90 -2.94 16.17
CA ALA A 241 0.79 -3.86 16.40
C ALA A 241 0.98 -5.19 15.64
N LEU A 242 1.65 -5.15 14.49
CA LEU A 242 2.04 -6.32 13.69
C LEU A 242 3.29 -7.04 14.22
N GLY A 243 3.93 -6.54 15.28
CA GLY A 243 5.17 -7.09 15.82
C GLY A 243 6.40 -6.82 14.94
N ILE A 244 6.33 -5.87 14.02
CA ILE A 244 7.42 -5.51 13.12
C ILE A 244 8.29 -4.43 13.79
N ASP A 245 9.54 -4.78 14.06
CA ASP A 245 10.53 -3.83 14.58
C ASP A 245 11.53 -3.37 13.52
N SER A 246 11.19 -2.26 12.86
CA SER A 246 12.05 -1.65 11.84
C SER A 246 13.11 -0.74 12.47
N GLY A 247 14.36 -0.96 12.03
CA GLY A 247 15.51 -0.12 12.41
C GLY A 247 15.71 1.07 11.47
N VAL A 248 15.25 0.94 10.22
CA VAL A 248 15.33 1.99 9.20
C VAL A 248 13.94 2.36 8.72
N PHE A 249 13.69 3.67 8.60
CA PHE A 249 12.48 4.29 8.10
C PHE A 249 12.84 5.13 6.88
N HIS A 250 12.43 4.68 5.70
CA HIS A 250 12.65 5.39 4.45
C HIS A 250 11.38 6.14 4.07
N LEU A 251 11.48 7.47 4.07
CA LEU A 251 10.40 8.39 3.74
C LEU A 251 10.52 8.77 2.26
N ASN A 252 9.53 8.35 1.47
CA ASN A 252 9.37 8.77 0.08
C ASN A 252 8.64 10.11 0.05
N GLU A 253 9.40 11.20 -0.08
CA GLU A 253 8.94 12.58 0.09
C GLU A 253 8.46 12.93 1.51
N GLY A 254 8.02 14.17 1.71
CA GLY A 254 7.69 14.73 3.03
C GLY A 254 6.42 14.18 3.67
N HIS A 255 5.56 13.50 2.92
CA HIS A 255 4.19 13.13 3.32
C HIS A 255 4.10 12.19 4.52
N SER A 256 5.19 11.50 4.85
CA SER A 256 5.28 10.58 5.98
C SER A 256 6.20 11.11 7.09
N PHE A 257 6.56 12.39 7.08
CA PHE A 257 7.51 12.97 8.03
C PHE A 257 7.09 12.77 9.50
N LEU A 258 5.79 12.71 9.79
CA LEU A 258 5.29 12.42 11.15
C LEU A 258 5.69 11.02 11.68
N CYS A 259 6.12 10.11 10.81
CA CYS A 259 6.81 8.88 11.21
C CYS A 259 8.04 9.20 12.08
N ALA A 260 8.86 10.18 11.69
CA ALA A 260 10.04 10.59 12.45
C ALA A 260 9.68 11.09 13.85
N ILE A 261 8.59 11.85 13.96
CA ILE A 261 8.10 12.39 15.22
C ILE A 261 7.57 11.28 16.12
N GLU A 262 6.79 10.34 15.58
CA GLU A 262 6.30 9.18 16.34
C GLU A 262 7.46 8.31 16.83
N ARG A 263 8.52 8.15 16.03
CA ARG A 263 9.73 7.43 16.45
C ARG A 263 10.45 8.11 17.62
N ILE A 264 10.55 9.44 17.61
CA ILE A 264 11.09 10.19 18.76
C ILE A 264 10.22 9.95 19.99
N ARG A 265 8.89 10.04 19.85
CA ARG A 265 7.94 9.78 20.96
C ARG A 265 8.10 8.37 21.54
N GLU A 266 8.20 7.34 20.69
CA GLU A 266 8.42 5.95 21.11
C GLU A 266 9.73 5.77 21.89
N LEU A 267 10.83 6.35 21.39
CA LEU A 267 12.15 6.25 22.03
C LEU A 267 12.17 6.91 23.41
N ARG A 268 11.55 8.10 23.54
CA ARG A 268 11.39 8.76 24.84
C ARG A 268 10.59 7.92 25.82
N ALA A 269 9.45 7.38 25.38
CA ALA A 269 8.56 6.60 26.23
C ALA A 269 9.17 5.25 26.66
N SER A 270 9.83 4.54 25.75
CA SER A 270 10.34 3.18 26.00
C SER A 270 11.71 3.13 26.67
N ARG A 271 12.56 4.16 26.49
CA ARG A 271 13.95 4.13 26.96
C ARG A 271 14.30 5.27 27.94
N GLN A 272 13.29 6.00 28.42
CA GLN A 272 13.45 7.16 29.30
C GLN A 272 14.47 8.19 28.76
N MET A 273 14.61 8.25 27.44
CA MET A 273 15.53 9.16 26.77
C MET A 273 15.04 10.60 26.88
N THR A 274 15.99 11.52 27.00
CA THR A 274 15.74 12.95 26.76
C THR A 274 15.30 13.17 25.30
N LEU A 275 14.73 14.34 25.01
CA LEU A 275 14.34 14.70 23.63
C LEU A 275 15.54 14.68 22.68
N GLU A 276 16.70 15.18 23.12
CA GLU A 276 17.90 15.25 22.30
C GLU A 276 18.47 13.86 21.98
N GLU A 277 18.52 12.96 22.95
CA GLU A 277 18.94 11.58 22.75
C GLU A 277 18.00 10.85 21.79
N ALA A 278 16.69 10.94 22.03
CA ALA A 278 15.68 10.31 21.17
C ALA A 278 15.73 10.85 19.73
N ARG A 279 15.92 12.17 19.56
CA ARG A 279 16.08 12.80 18.25
C ARG A 279 17.33 12.28 17.53
N LEU A 280 18.45 12.18 18.23
CA LEU A 280 19.70 11.69 17.66
C LEU A 280 19.60 10.23 17.20
N VAL A 281 18.98 9.38 18.03
CA VAL A 281 18.75 7.96 17.71
C VAL A 281 17.75 7.81 16.57
N ALA A 282 16.62 8.52 16.59
CA ALA A 282 15.63 8.47 15.52
C ALA A 282 16.25 8.88 14.17
N ARG A 283 16.99 10.00 14.16
CA ARG A 283 17.66 10.51 12.96
C ARG A 283 18.62 9.49 12.33
N ALA A 284 19.30 8.67 13.13
CA ALA A 284 20.23 7.66 12.62
C ALA A 284 19.52 6.55 11.82
N GLY A 285 18.22 6.33 12.06
CA GLY A 285 17.40 5.35 11.36
C GLY A 285 16.48 5.96 10.29
N ILE A 286 16.55 7.26 10.01
CA ILE A 286 15.67 7.90 9.02
C ILE A 286 16.45 8.16 7.73
N VAL A 287 15.90 7.67 6.62
CA VAL A 287 16.36 7.97 5.26
C VAL A 287 15.25 8.78 4.57
N PHE A 288 15.60 9.94 4.04
CA PHE A 288 14.65 10.82 3.34
C PHE A 288 15.07 10.94 1.89
N THR A 289 14.12 10.76 0.97
CA THR A 289 14.30 11.02 -0.46
C THR A 289 13.37 12.15 -0.87
N THR A 290 13.92 13.14 -1.58
CA THR A 290 13.14 14.20 -2.21
C THR A 290 13.24 14.10 -3.74
N HIS A 291 12.10 14.20 -4.42
CA HIS A 291 11.96 14.09 -5.88
C HIS A 291 11.67 15.44 -6.53
N THR A 292 11.19 16.42 -5.76
CA THR A 292 10.88 17.76 -6.25
C THR A 292 11.78 18.78 -5.56
N PRO A 293 12.88 19.24 -6.18
CA PRO A 293 13.82 20.15 -5.54
C PRO A 293 13.31 21.60 -5.45
N ILE A 294 12.02 21.84 -5.66
CA ILE A 294 11.39 23.17 -5.58
C ILE A 294 10.33 23.19 -4.46
N ALA A 295 10.19 24.35 -3.81
CA ALA A 295 9.29 24.52 -2.67
C ALA A 295 7.82 24.15 -2.98
N ALA A 296 7.39 24.27 -4.24
CA ALA A 296 6.03 23.90 -4.65
C ALA A 296 5.72 22.39 -4.51
N GLY A 297 6.74 21.53 -4.39
CA GLY A 297 6.57 20.10 -4.15
C GLY A 297 6.56 19.69 -2.67
N SER A 298 6.75 20.66 -1.76
CA SER A 298 6.74 20.43 -0.32
C SER A 298 5.41 20.85 0.28
N ASP A 299 4.84 19.98 1.11
CA ASP A 299 3.67 20.32 1.92
C ASP A 299 4.08 21.34 3.02
N TYR A 300 3.35 22.45 3.10
CA TYR A 300 3.51 23.47 4.15
C TYR A 300 2.20 23.63 4.91
N PHE A 301 2.26 23.42 6.22
CA PHE A 301 1.12 23.58 7.11
C PHE A 301 1.30 24.79 8.01
N ASP A 302 0.24 25.57 8.17
CA ASP A 302 0.20 26.66 9.13
C ASP A 302 0.39 26.10 10.55
N SER A 303 1.14 26.81 11.39
CA SER A 303 1.45 26.33 12.75
C SER A 303 0.20 26.21 13.63
N GLY A 304 -0.81 27.07 13.42
CA GLY A 304 -2.10 26.96 14.11
C GLY A 304 -2.82 25.68 13.71
N LEU A 305 -2.81 25.32 12.42
CA LEU A 305 -3.38 24.06 11.96
C LEU A 305 -2.66 22.86 12.58
N VAL A 306 -1.33 22.88 12.64
CA VAL A 306 -0.56 21.79 13.28
C VAL A 306 -0.93 21.65 14.76
N TRP A 307 -0.99 22.78 15.48
CA TRP A 307 -1.40 22.81 16.89
C TRP A 307 -2.81 22.26 17.11
N ASP A 308 -3.76 22.63 16.24
CA ASP A 308 -5.13 22.16 16.32
C ASP A 308 -5.26 20.65 16.10
N GLN A 309 -4.37 20.03 15.31
CA GLN A 309 -4.41 18.59 15.04
C GLN A 309 -3.58 17.75 16.02
N LEU A 310 -2.46 18.27 16.54
CA LEU A 310 -1.47 17.47 17.30
C LEU A 310 -1.23 17.95 18.74
N GLY A 311 -1.69 19.16 19.10
CA GLY A 311 -1.38 19.80 20.38
C GLY A 311 0.09 20.17 20.54
#